data_AF-A0A377KCH9-F1
#
_entry.id   AF-A0A377KCH9-F1
#
_cell.length_a   1.000
_cell.length_b   1.000
_cell.length_c   1.000
_cell.angle_alpha   90.00
_cell.angle_beta   90.00
_cell.angle_gamma   90.00
#
_symmetry.space_group_name_H-M   'P 1'
#
loop_
_entity.id
_entity.type
_entity.pdbx_description
1 polymer ?
#
loop_
_entity_poly.entity_id
_entity_poly.type
_entity_poly.pdbx_seq_one_letter_code
_entity_poly.pdbx_strand_id
1 'polypeptide(L)'
;MTVSLWDRRAFPDTTILEIRPRKKLKQTGEEGKSGGLLSFTSAHIDTWRQQGYEDTMLAMEHIRKPLEARQALTRSEAVLQKSLEKTEEADLALRNAMARIK
;
A
#
# COMPACT_ATOMS: atom_id res chain seq x y z
N MET A 1 15.26 13.92 -3.92
CA MET A 1 13.83 14.12 -3.60
C MET A 1 13.14 14.61 -4.86
N THR A 2 12.32 13.79 -5.50
CA THR A 2 11.59 14.16 -6.72
C THR A 2 10.22 14.71 -6.33
N VAL A 3 9.92 15.93 -6.79
CA VAL A 3 8.66 16.64 -6.51
C VAL A 3 7.54 16.03 -7.35
N SER A 4 6.32 15.92 -6.79
CA SER A 4 5.12 15.50 -7.54
C SER A 4 4.77 16.55 -8.59
N LEU A 5 4.23 16.15 -9.74
CA LEU A 5 3.73 17.11 -10.75
C LEU A 5 2.47 17.83 -10.24
N TRP A 6 1.73 17.20 -9.32
CA TRP A 6 0.53 17.76 -8.72
C TRP A 6 0.88 18.52 -7.44
N ASP A 7 0.37 19.75 -7.32
CA ASP A 7 0.42 20.47 -6.06
C ASP A 7 -0.59 19.85 -5.08
N ARG A 8 -0.08 19.19 -4.04
CA ARG A 8 -0.92 18.60 -2.98
C ARG A 8 -1.75 19.64 -2.23
N ARG A 9 -1.35 20.93 -2.26
CA ARG A 9 -2.11 22.02 -1.62
C ARG A 9 -3.36 22.41 -2.40
N ALA A 10 -3.40 22.15 -3.70
CA ALA A 10 -4.57 22.40 -4.53
C ALA A 10 -5.70 21.36 -4.30
N PHE A 11 -5.37 20.20 -3.72
CA PHE A 11 -6.31 19.11 -3.47
C PHE A 11 -6.16 18.56 -2.05
N PRO A 12 -6.46 19.38 -1.02
CA PRO A 12 -6.16 19.05 0.38
C PRO A 12 -6.90 17.80 0.88
N ASP A 13 -8.13 17.57 0.39
CA ASP A 13 -8.99 16.46 0.80
C ASP A 13 -9.00 15.29 -0.20
N THR A 14 -8.03 15.26 -1.13
CA THR A 14 -7.96 14.21 -2.16
C THR A 14 -6.74 13.33 -1.97
N THR A 15 -6.95 12.03 -1.97
CA THR A 15 -5.86 11.05 -2.03
C THR A 15 -5.31 11.00 -3.45
N ILE A 16 -4.13 11.60 -3.67
CA ILE A 16 -3.43 11.53 -4.96
C ILE A 16 -2.57 10.28 -5.03
N LEU A 17 -2.83 9.45 -6.06
CA LEU A 17 -2.07 8.24 -6.35
C LEU A 17 -1.31 8.45 -7.67
N GLU A 18 -0.02 8.69 -7.57
CA GLU A 18 0.83 8.99 -8.74
C GLU A 18 1.54 7.72 -9.21
N ILE A 19 1.23 7.27 -10.41
CA ILE A 19 1.90 6.15 -11.07
C ILE A 19 3.02 6.73 -11.94
N ARG A 20 4.26 6.44 -11.57
CA ARG A 20 5.44 6.92 -12.30
C ARG A 20 6.14 5.76 -13.01
N PRO A 21 6.41 5.88 -14.31
CA PRO A 21 7.30 4.95 -14.98
C PRO A 21 8.67 4.94 -14.33
N ARG A 22 9.12 3.78 -13.84
CA ARG A 22 10.46 3.66 -13.23
C ARG A 22 11.56 3.55 -14.28
N LYS A 23 11.20 3.12 -15.49
CA LYS A 23 12.08 3.03 -16.65
C LYS A 23 11.61 4.03 -17.68
N LYS A 24 12.57 4.61 -18.43
CA LYS A 24 12.21 5.33 -19.66
C LYS A 24 11.33 4.40 -20.49
N LEU A 25 10.25 4.94 -21.05
CA LEU A 25 9.47 4.20 -22.04
C LEU A 25 10.46 3.62 -23.05
N LYS A 26 10.40 2.31 -23.27
CA LYS A 26 11.33 1.65 -24.19
C LYS A 26 11.23 2.37 -25.54
N GLN A 27 12.27 3.13 -25.88
CA GLN A 27 12.40 3.68 -27.22
C GLN A 27 12.78 2.51 -28.11
N THR A 28 11.82 1.95 -28.83
CA THR A 28 12.07 0.96 -29.87
C THR A 28 11.98 1.67 -31.22
N GLY A 29 13.13 2.22 -31.61
CA GLY A 29 13.42 2.85 -32.89
C GLY A 29 14.93 3.08 -32.98
N GLU A 30 15.50 3.12 -34.19
CA GLU A 30 16.93 3.36 -34.40
C GLU A 30 17.46 4.50 -33.51
N GLU A 31 18.58 4.22 -32.86
CA GLU A 31 19.24 5.12 -31.91
C GLU A 31 19.33 6.54 -32.48
N GLY A 32 18.70 7.50 -31.78
CA GLY A 32 18.93 8.92 -32.02
C GLY A 32 17.81 9.70 -32.72
N LYS A 33 16.70 9.08 -33.14
CA LYS A 33 15.52 9.84 -33.60
C LYS A 33 14.37 9.71 -32.61
N SER A 34 13.90 10.85 -32.14
CA SER A 34 12.71 11.10 -31.32
C SER A 34 11.37 10.62 -31.93
N GLY A 35 11.40 9.62 -32.82
CA GLY A 35 10.24 9.06 -33.53
C GLY A 35 9.66 7.78 -32.91
N GLY A 36 10.35 7.14 -31.96
CA GLY A 36 9.83 5.91 -31.31
C GLY A 36 8.70 6.15 -30.30
N LEU A 37 8.50 7.39 -29.84
CA LEU A 37 7.46 7.74 -28.86
C LEU A 37 6.07 7.90 -29.50
N LEU A 38 6.02 8.10 -30.83
CA LEU A 38 4.79 8.37 -31.59
C LEU A 38 4.53 7.34 -32.70
N SER A 39 5.33 6.27 -32.76
CA SER A 39 5.00 5.16 -33.65
C SER A 39 3.88 4.34 -33.02
N PHE A 40 2.63 4.65 -33.37
CA PHE A 40 1.44 3.84 -33.10
C PHE A 40 1.48 2.49 -33.84
N THR A 41 2.66 1.91 -34.01
CA THR A 41 2.84 0.56 -34.54
C THR A 41 2.37 -0.44 -33.50
N SER A 42 1.52 -1.37 -33.94
CA SER A 42 0.90 -2.41 -33.10
C SER A 42 1.89 -3.13 -32.18
N ALA A 43 3.12 -3.40 -32.64
CA ALA A 43 4.16 -4.06 -31.87
C ALA A 43 4.58 -3.32 -30.57
N HIS A 44 4.40 -2.00 -30.51
CA HIS A 44 4.81 -1.18 -29.36
C HIS A 44 3.71 -1.04 -28.30
N ILE A 45 2.44 -1.18 -28.70
CA ILE A 45 1.27 -1.06 -27.82
C ILE A 45 1.32 -2.10 -26.71
N ASP A 46 1.65 -3.36 -27.04
CA ASP A 46 1.74 -4.43 -26.04
C ASP A 46 2.85 -4.20 -25.01
N THR A 47 3.99 -3.66 -25.45
CA THR A 47 5.11 -3.36 -24.57
C THR A 47 4.77 -2.23 -23.59
N TRP A 48 4.12 -1.17 -24.07
CA TRP A 48 3.67 -0.07 -23.20
C TRP A 48 2.54 -0.49 -22.26
N ARG A 49 1.62 -1.34 -22.72
CA ARG A 49 0.57 -1.92 -21.89
C ARG A 49 1.17 -2.74 -20.73
N GLN A 50 2.14 -3.60 -21.03
CA GLN A 50 2.82 -4.38 -20.01
C GLN A 50 3.60 -3.50 -19.03
N GLN A 51 4.33 -2.50 -19.54
CA GLN A 51 5.04 -1.55 -18.69
C GLN A 51 4.09 -0.77 -17.77
N GLY A 52 2.96 -0.29 -18.28
CA GLY A 52 1.95 0.41 -17.49
C GLY A 52 1.32 -0.46 -16.41
N TYR A 53 1.10 -1.76 -16.69
CA TYR A 53 0.66 -2.73 -15.70
C TYR A 53 1.69 -2.90 -14.57
N GLU A 54 2.96 -3.10 -14.92
CA GLU A 54 4.05 -3.25 -13.94
C GLU A 54 4.22 -2.00 -13.06
N ASP A 55 4.22 -0.81 -13.67
CA ASP A 55 4.32 0.46 -12.95
C ASP A 55 3.14 0.66 -11.99
N THR A 56 1.92 0.26 -12.40
CA THR A 56 0.72 0.31 -11.55
C THR A 56 0.84 -0.66 -10.37
N MET A 57 1.24 -1.90 -10.63
CA MET A 57 1.38 -2.93 -9.58
C MET A 57 2.41 -2.51 -8.53
N LEU A 58 3.53 -1.92 -8.94
CA LEU A 58 4.54 -1.40 -8.02
C LEU A 58 4.02 -0.21 -7.19
N ALA A 59 3.30 0.73 -7.80
CA ALA A 59 2.68 1.83 -7.08
C ALA A 59 1.66 1.32 -6.04
N MET A 60 0.87 0.31 -6.41
CA MET A 60 -0.11 -0.32 -5.53
C MET A 60 0.52 -1.14 -4.40
N GLU A 61 1.67 -1.75 -4.61
CA GLU A 61 2.39 -2.52 -3.59
C GLU A 61 2.73 -1.67 -2.36
N HIS A 62 3.11 -0.41 -2.58
CA HIS A 62 3.42 0.55 -1.51
C HIS A 62 2.20 0.94 -0.66
N ILE A 63 0.98 0.69 -1.15
CA ILE A 63 -0.27 0.91 -0.42
C ILE A 63 -0.71 -0.40 0.25
N ARG A 64 -0.63 -1.50 -0.50
CA ARG A 64 -1.05 -2.82 -0.06
C ARG A 64 -0.31 -3.28 1.20
N LYS A 65 1.02 -3.19 1.21
CA LYS A 65 1.84 -3.66 2.34
C LYS A 65 1.49 -2.95 3.67
N PRO A 66 1.46 -1.60 3.74
CA PRO A 66 1.01 -0.92 4.95
C PRO A 66 -0.43 -1.24 5.35
N LEU A 67 -1.34 -1.43 4.39
CA LEU A 67 -2.73 -1.77 4.66
C LEU A 67 -2.85 -3.17 5.31
N GLU A 68 -2.16 -4.17 4.76
CA GLU A 68 -2.11 -5.52 5.32
C GLU A 68 -1.49 -5.50 6.73
N ALA A 69 -0.41 -4.75 6.94
CA ALA A 69 0.22 -4.61 8.25
C ALA A 69 -0.73 -3.96 9.28
N ARG A 70 -1.48 -2.92 8.89
CA ARG A 70 -2.49 -2.31 9.76
C ARG A 70 -3.62 -3.27 10.11
N GLN A 71 -4.12 -4.04 9.14
CA GLN A 71 -5.14 -5.04 9.41
C GLN A 71 -4.64 -6.12 10.37
N ALA A 72 -3.40 -6.57 10.21
CA ALA A 72 -2.78 -7.52 11.12
C ALA A 72 -2.64 -6.96 12.54
N LEU A 73 -2.21 -5.70 12.66
CA LEU A 73 -2.13 -4.99 13.94
C LEU A 73 -3.49 -4.91 14.64
N THR A 74 -4.53 -4.42 13.94
CA THR A 74 -5.89 -4.31 14.50
C THR A 74 -6.43 -5.66 14.98
N ARG A 75 -6.15 -6.74 14.24
CA ARG A 75 -6.52 -8.10 14.68
C ARG A 75 -5.77 -8.50 15.95
N SER A 76 -4.47 -8.21 16.04
CA SER A 76 -3.66 -8.51 17.23
C SER A 76 -4.12 -7.72 18.45
N GLU A 77 -4.45 -6.44 18.26
CA GLU A 77 -4.98 -5.57 19.33
C GLU A 77 -6.30 -6.13 19.87
N ALA A 78 -7.22 -6.54 19.00
CA ALA A 78 -8.49 -7.14 19.42
C ALA A 78 -8.29 -8.46 20.21
N VAL A 79 -7.34 -9.30 19.79
CA VAL A 79 -6.99 -10.53 20.52
C VAL A 79 -6.39 -10.22 21.89
N LEU A 80 -5.48 -9.25 21.97
CA LEU A 80 -4.86 -8.82 23.22
C LEU A 80 -5.91 -8.28 24.20
N GLN A 81 -6.78 -7.39 23.74
CA GLN A 81 -7.86 -6.81 24.55
C GLN A 81 -8.74 -7.90 25.16
N LYS A 82 -9.18 -8.87 24.34
CA LYS A 82 -9.97 -10.01 24.82
C LYS A 82 -9.23 -10.88 25.84
N SER A 83 -7.90 -10.98 25.73
CA SER A 83 -7.10 -11.71 26.71
C SER A 83 -7.05 -10.97 28.05
N LEU A 84 -6.89 -9.64 28.02
CA LEU A 84 -6.84 -8.81 29.23
C LEU A 84 -8.15 -8.87 30.00
N GLU A 85 -9.29 -8.78 29.31
CA GLU A 85 -10.62 -8.92 29.91
C GLU A 85 -10.78 -10.26 30.64
N LYS A 86 -10.33 -11.37 30.03
CA LYS A 86 -10.36 -12.70 30.66
C LYS A 86 -9.46 -12.79 31.89
N THR A 87 -8.28 -12.18 31.85
CA THR A 87 -7.37 -12.20 33.01
C THR A 87 -7.95 -11.39 34.16
N GLU A 88 -8.61 -10.27 33.88
CA GLU A 88 -9.25 -9.44 34.90
C GLU A 88 -10.42 -10.17 35.57
N GLU A 89 -11.25 -10.87 34.78
CA GLU A 89 -12.32 -11.74 35.31
C GLU A 89 -11.76 -12.87 36.20
N ALA A 90 -10.67 -13.52 35.77
CA ALA A 90 -10.03 -14.58 36.54
C ALA A 90 -9.45 -14.06 37.87
N ASP A 91 -8.79 -12.90 37.84
CA ASP A 91 -8.23 -12.26 39.04
C ASP A 91 -9.34 -11.86 40.03
N LEU A 92 -10.46 -11.35 39.54
CA LEU A 92 -11.64 -11.05 40.37
C LEU A 92 -12.22 -12.31 41.00
N ALA A 93 -12.38 -13.39 40.23
CA ALA A 93 -12.87 -14.68 40.74
C ALA A 93 -11.94 -15.24 41.83
N LEU A 94 -10.63 -15.16 41.62
CA LEU A 94 -9.62 -15.61 42.58
C LEU A 94 -9.69 -14.80 43.88
N ARG A 95 -9.73 -13.46 43.79
CA ARG A 95 -9.87 -12.57 44.96
C ARG A 95 -11.12 -12.89 45.76
N ASN A 96 -12.25 -13.09 45.08
CA ASN A 96 -13.52 -13.44 45.73
C ASN A 96 -13.45 -14.82 46.41
N ALA A 97 -12.80 -15.81 45.80
CA ALA A 97 -12.61 -17.12 46.41
C ALA A 97 -11.72 -17.04 47.66
N MET A 98 -10.62 -16.29 47.60
CA MET A 98 -9.72 -16.07 48.74
C MET A 98 -10.42 -15.35 49.91
N ALA A 99 -11.27 -14.36 49.62
CA ALA A 99 -12.03 -13.64 50.62
C ALA A 99 -13.04 -14.52 51.38
N ARG A 100 -13.49 -15.64 50.79
CA ARG A 100 -14.43 -16.58 51.42
C ARG A 100 -13.75 -17.59 52.36
N ILE A 101 -12.43 -17.74 52.25
CA ILE A 101 -11.63 -18.71 53.02
C ILE A 101 -11.00 -18.05 54.26
N LYS A 102 -11.02 -16.72 54.34
CA LYS A 102 -10.57 -15.93 55.49
C LYS A 102 -11.74 -15.59 56.40
#